data_AF-A0A6L3XW69-F1
#
_entry.id   AF-A0A6L3XW69-F1
#
_cell.length_a   1.000
_cell.length_b   1.000
_cell.length_c   1.000
_cell.angle_alpha   90.00
_cell.angle_beta   90.00
_cell.angle_gamma   90.00
#
_symmetry.space_group_name_H-M   'P 1'
#
loop_
_entity.id
_entity.type
_entity.pdbx_description
1 polymer ?
#
loop_
_entity_poly.entity_id
_entity_poly.type
_entity_poly.pdbx_seq_one_letter_code
_entity_poly.pdbx_strand_id
1 'polypeptide(L)'
;MKQTQRHDAIIELVKKQGYVSTEELVEQFAVSPQTIRRDLNDLADQNRILRHHGGASLPSSSVNTSWHDRKATQTAEKERIARKVASQIPNGATLFIDIGTTPEAVAHALLNHENLRVVT
;
A
#
# COMPACT_ATOMS: atom_id res chain seq x y z
N MET A 1 -15.83 -9.78 -27.14
CA MET A 1 -15.68 -10.16 -25.72
C MET A 1 -16.74 -9.45 -24.89
N LYS A 2 -17.40 -10.13 -23.94
CA LYS A 2 -18.35 -9.46 -23.03
C LYS A 2 -17.60 -8.51 -22.08
N GLN A 3 -18.23 -7.41 -21.68
CA GLN A 3 -17.61 -6.39 -20.84
C GLN A 3 -17.06 -6.97 -19.52
N THR A 4 -17.85 -7.78 -18.81
CA THR A 4 -17.44 -8.41 -17.55
C THR A 4 -16.16 -9.25 -17.69
N GLN A 5 -16.08 -10.06 -18.76
CA GLN A 5 -14.88 -10.84 -19.02
C GLN A 5 -13.67 -9.95 -19.33
N ARG A 6 -13.89 -8.84 -20.05
CA ARG A 6 -12.84 -7.87 -20.37
C ARG A 6 -12.34 -7.17 -19.12
N HIS A 7 -13.23 -6.78 -18.21
CA HIS A 7 -12.88 -6.19 -16.92
C HIS A 7 -12.00 -7.11 -16.08
N ASP A 8 -12.35 -8.38 -15.98
CA ASP A 8 -11.55 -9.36 -15.24
C ASP A 8 -10.16 -9.54 -15.88
N ALA A 9 -10.10 -9.60 -17.22
CA ALA A 9 -8.83 -9.69 -17.94
C ALA A 9 -7.95 -8.44 -17.77
N ILE A 10 -8.54 -7.24 -17.78
CA ILE A 10 -7.83 -5.98 -17.51
C ILE A 10 -7.20 -6.02 -16.12
N ILE A 11 -7.95 -6.45 -15.10
CA ILE A 11 -7.46 -6.53 -13.73
C ILE A 11 -6.30 -7.52 -13.61
N GLU A 12 -6.43 -8.70 -14.19
CA GLU A 12 -5.34 -9.69 -14.16
C GLU A 12 -4.08 -9.19 -14.86
N LEU A 13 -4.23 -8.45 -15.96
CA LEU A 13 -3.12 -7.83 -16.66
C LEU A 13 -2.43 -6.76 -15.79
N VAL A 14 -3.22 -5.88 -15.17
CA VAL A 14 -2.73 -4.85 -14.26
C VAL A 14 -2.07 -5.46 -13.01
N LYS A 15 -2.59 -6.58 -12.48
CA LYS A 15 -1.94 -7.33 -11.40
C LYS A 15 -0.58 -7.88 -11.79
N LYS A 16 -0.47 -8.40 -13.03
CA LYS A 16 0.76 -9.02 -13.52
C LYS A 16 1.84 -7.99 -13.87
N GLN A 17 1.45 -6.84 -14.40
CA GLN A 17 2.39 -5.83 -14.92
C GLN A 17 2.56 -4.61 -14.00
N GLY A 18 1.69 -4.44 -13.00
CA GLY A 18 1.66 -3.28 -12.10
C GLY A 18 1.01 -2.04 -12.73
N TYR A 19 1.29 -1.77 -14.00
CA TYR A 19 0.69 -0.72 -14.81
C TYR A 19 0.45 -1.23 -16.23
N VAL A 20 -0.62 -0.76 -16.87
CA VAL A 20 -0.92 -1.02 -18.28
C VAL A 20 -1.43 0.26 -18.93
N SER A 21 -0.94 0.58 -20.12
CA SER A 21 -1.36 1.75 -20.90
C SER A 21 -2.70 1.53 -21.61
N THR A 22 -3.37 2.63 -21.97
CA THR A 22 -4.62 2.57 -22.74
C THR A 22 -4.39 1.98 -24.13
N GLU A 23 -3.25 2.30 -24.74
CA GLU A 23 -2.83 1.81 -26.05
C GLU A 23 -2.64 0.29 -26.05
N GLU A 24 -1.94 -0.27 -25.07
CA GLU A 24 -1.78 -1.72 -24.90
C GLU A 24 -3.13 -2.42 -24.73
N LEU A 25 -4.04 -1.84 -23.94
CA LEU A 25 -5.38 -2.40 -23.73
C LEU A 25 -6.22 -2.37 -25.02
N VAL A 26 -6.09 -1.31 -25.82
CA VAL A 26 -6.75 -1.19 -27.13
C VAL A 26 -6.25 -2.27 -28.08
N GLU A 27 -4.93 -2.47 -28.17
CA GLU A 27 -4.32 -3.50 -29.02
C GLU A 27 -4.70 -4.90 -28.54
N GLN A 28 -4.57 -5.18 -27.24
CA GLN A 28 -4.81 -6.51 -26.67
C GLN A 28 -6.27 -6.95 -26.77
N PHE A 29 -7.23 -6.03 -26.58
CA PHE A 29 -8.64 -6.37 -26.58
C PHE A 29 -9.36 -6.03 -27.90
N ALA A 30 -8.66 -5.42 -28.86
CA ALA A 30 -9.19 -4.99 -30.16
C ALA A 30 -10.48 -4.17 -30.03
N VAL A 31 -10.50 -3.19 -29.12
CA VAL A 31 -11.63 -2.28 -28.89
C VAL A 31 -11.19 -0.82 -28.99
N SER A 32 -12.14 0.10 -29.18
CA SER A 32 -11.80 1.52 -29.29
C SER A 32 -11.21 2.09 -27.99
N PRO A 33 -10.38 3.15 -28.07
CA PRO A 33 -9.90 3.87 -26.89
C PRO A 33 -11.04 4.38 -25.98
N GLN A 34 -12.18 4.75 -26.57
CA GLN A 34 -13.36 5.15 -25.81
C GLN A 34 -13.94 3.99 -24.98
N THR A 35 -13.91 2.76 -25.51
CA THR A 35 -14.35 1.57 -24.77
C THR A 35 -13.44 1.29 -23.59
N ILE A 36 -12.10 1.32 -23.80
CA ILE A 36 -11.14 1.14 -22.71
C ILE A 36 -11.30 2.23 -21.66
N ARG A 37 -11.45 3.51 -22.05
CA ARG A 37 -11.68 4.59 -21.09
C ARG A 37 -12.92 4.37 -20.23
N ARG A 38 -14.02 3.88 -20.83
CA ARG A 38 -15.24 3.54 -20.09
C ARG A 38 -15.00 2.40 -19.11
N ASP A 39 -14.36 1.34 -19.57
CA ASP A 39 -14.03 0.19 -18.70
C ASP A 39 -13.12 0.58 -17.54
N LEU A 40 -12.08 1.38 -17.79
CA LEU A 40 -11.18 1.85 -16.75
C LEU A 40 -11.89 2.77 -15.74
N ASN A 41 -12.85 3.59 -16.19
CA ASN A 41 -13.67 4.38 -15.29
C ASN A 41 -14.56 3.48 -14.42
N ASP A 42 -15.31 2.55 -15.02
CA ASP A 42 -16.20 1.65 -14.28
C ASP A 42 -15.43 0.84 -13.22
N LEU A 43 -14.23 0.39 -13.55
CA LEU A 43 -13.35 -0.35 -12.63
C LEU A 43 -12.73 0.54 -11.54
N ALA A 44 -12.38 1.78 -11.86
CA ALA A 44 -11.85 2.73 -10.89
C ALA A 44 -12.93 3.20 -9.90
N ASP A 45 -14.16 3.42 -10.36
CA ASP A 45 -15.31 3.77 -9.52
C ASP A 45 -15.64 2.64 -8.52
N GLN A 46 -15.35 1.39 -8.90
CA GLN A 46 -15.44 0.21 -8.03
C GLN A 46 -14.18 -0.03 -7.17
N ASN A 47 -13.20 0.87 -7.24
CA ASN A 47 -11.91 0.79 -6.54
C ASN A 47 -11.12 -0.50 -6.83
N ARG A 48 -11.35 -1.13 -8.01
CA ARG A 48 -10.66 -2.36 -8.43
C ARG A 48 -9.30 -2.07 -9.08
N ILE A 49 -9.13 -0.86 -9.63
CA ILE A 49 -7.90 -0.32 -10.23
C ILE A 49 -7.76 1.17 -9.88
N LEU A 50 -6.56 1.72 -10.07
CA LEU A 50 -6.31 3.16 -10.06
C LEU A 50 -6.12 3.64 -11.50
N ARG A 51 -6.94 4.61 -11.93
CA ARG A 51 -6.85 5.19 -13.28
C ARG A 51 -5.83 6.33 -13.33
N HIS A 52 -5.04 6.34 -14.40
CA HIS A 52 -4.13 7.41 -14.79
C HIS A 52 -4.60 8.04 -16.11
N HIS A 53 -4.05 9.20 -16.48
CA HIS A 53 -4.40 9.83 -17.76
C HIS A 53 -4.10 8.92 -18.97
N GLY A 54 -3.04 8.11 -18.89
CA GLY A 54 -2.58 7.22 -19.97
C GLY A 54 -2.88 5.74 -19.78
N GLY A 55 -3.51 5.30 -18.68
CA GLY A 55 -3.63 3.88 -18.39
C GLY A 55 -4.19 3.59 -17.01
N ALA A 56 -3.85 2.44 -16.44
CA ALA A 56 -4.26 2.05 -15.11
C ALA A 56 -3.20 1.22 -14.38
N SER A 57 -3.19 1.33 -13.05
CA SER A 57 -2.37 0.52 -12.15
C SER A 57 -3.25 -0.17 -11.11
N LEU A 58 -2.68 -1.06 -10.31
CA LEU A 58 -3.37 -1.49 -9.10
C LEU A 58 -3.60 -0.28 -8.17
N PRO A 59 -4.70 -0.28 -7.40
CA PRO A 59 -4.80 0.60 -6.25
C PRO A 59 -3.59 0.30 -5.38
N SER A 60 -2.79 1.32 -5.07
CA SER A 60 -1.62 1.09 -4.22
C SER A 60 -2.09 0.49 -2.89
N SER A 61 -1.42 -0.54 -2.38
CA SER A 61 -1.64 -0.98 -0.99
C SER A 61 -1.37 0.15 0.01
N SER A 62 -0.67 1.20 -0.42
CA SER A 62 -0.53 2.49 0.25
C SER A 62 -1.70 3.43 -0.02
N VAL A 63 -2.95 2.95 0.05
CA VAL A 63 -4.03 3.84 0.46
C VAL A 63 -3.57 4.41 1.80
N ASN A 64 -3.65 5.73 1.99
CA ASN A 64 -3.33 6.37 3.26
C ASN A 64 -4.38 5.92 4.29
N THR A 65 -4.22 4.68 4.75
CA THR A 65 -5.13 4.01 5.66
C THR A 65 -5.09 4.81 6.94
N SER A 66 -6.24 4.94 7.59
CA SER A 66 -6.32 5.68 8.83
C SER A 66 -5.23 5.16 9.78
N TRP A 67 -4.70 6.03 10.62
CA TRP A 67 -3.70 5.59 11.60
C TRP A 67 -4.22 4.40 12.43
N HIS A 68 -5.53 4.36 12.73
CA HIS A 68 -6.18 3.25 13.43
C HIS A 68 -6.08 1.94 12.66
N ASP A 69 -6.38 1.93 11.35
CA ASP A 69 -6.27 0.73 10.52
C ASP A 69 -4.80 0.28 10.38
N ARG A 70 -3.89 1.24 10.21
CA ARG A 70 -2.45 0.98 10.18
C ARG A 70 -1.94 0.50 11.53
N LYS A 71 -2.60 0.81 12.65
CA LYS A 71 -2.21 0.32 13.98
C LYS A 71 -2.71 -1.10 14.20
N ALA A 72 -3.92 -1.41 13.73
CA ALA A 72 -4.53 -2.73 13.84
C ALA A 72 -3.93 -3.77 12.86
N THR A 73 -3.41 -3.33 11.72
CA THR A 73 -2.80 -4.22 10.72
C THR A 73 -1.42 -4.69 11.19
N GLN A 74 -1.12 -5.99 11.08
CA GLN A 74 0.20 -6.57 11.37
C GLN A 74 0.75 -6.22 12.77
N THR A 75 -0.13 -6.12 13.78
CA THR A 75 0.24 -5.74 15.15
C THR A 75 1.27 -6.71 15.73
N ALA A 76 1.08 -8.02 15.56
CA ALA A 76 1.97 -9.04 16.11
C ALA A 76 3.39 -8.94 15.50
N GLU A 77 3.48 -8.65 14.21
CA GLU A 77 4.74 -8.46 13.50
C GLU A 77 5.46 -7.20 13.99
N LYS A 78 4.72 -6.10 14.18
CA LYS A 78 5.26 -4.85 14.74
C LYS A 78 5.78 -5.04 16.15
N GLU A 79 5.05 -5.73 17.00
CA GLU A 79 5.50 -6.07 18.35
C GLU A 79 6.75 -6.96 18.33
N ARG A 80 6.83 -7.93 17.41
CA ARG A 80 8.02 -8.79 17.27
C ARG A 80 9.24 -7.97 16.85
N ILE A 81 9.08 -7.04 15.91
CA ILE A 81 10.12 -6.08 15.52
C ILE A 81 10.51 -5.23 16.72
N ALA A 82 9.52 -4.65 17.42
CA ALA A 82 9.73 -3.78 18.56
C ALA A 82 10.53 -4.44 19.69
N ARG A 83 10.17 -5.66 20.09
CA ARG A 83 10.92 -6.43 21.10
C ARG A 83 12.37 -6.68 20.67
N LYS A 84 12.60 -7.00 19.39
CA LYS A 84 13.95 -7.25 18.88
C LYS A 84 14.79 -5.97 18.88
N VAL A 85 14.22 -4.85 18.42
CA VAL A 85 14.89 -3.55 18.42
C VAL A 85 15.20 -3.10 19.84
N ALA A 86 14.21 -3.14 20.74
CA ALA A 86 14.39 -2.77 22.14
C ALA A 86 15.50 -3.61 22.82
N SER A 87 15.58 -4.92 22.53
CA SER A 87 16.64 -5.77 23.10
C SER A 87 18.08 -5.40 22.68
N GLN A 88 18.24 -4.54 21.67
CA GLN A 88 19.54 -4.11 21.16
C GLN A 88 19.92 -2.69 21.60
N ILE A 89 18.99 -1.97 22.25
CA ILE A 89 19.21 -0.59 22.66
C ILE A 89 19.66 -0.61 24.13
N PRO A 90 20.80 0.00 24.48
CA PRO A 90 21.21 0.13 25.87
C PRO A 90 20.46 1.28 26.57
N ASN A 91 20.36 1.20 27.90
CA ASN A 91 20.01 2.35 28.74
C ASN A 91 20.95 3.53 28.46
N GLY A 92 20.44 4.76 28.56
CA GLY A 92 21.24 5.96 28.28
C GLY A 92 21.37 6.33 26.80
N ALA A 93 20.83 5.54 25.86
CA ALA A 93 20.95 5.81 24.44
C ALA A 93 20.17 7.07 24.01
N THR A 94 20.66 7.73 22.96
CA THR A 94 19.92 8.79 22.25
C THR A 94 19.29 8.21 20.99
N LEU A 95 17.98 8.39 20.84
CA LEU A 95 17.18 7.80 19.76
C LEU A 95 16.42 8.90 19.01
N PHE A 96 16.43 8.82 17.68
CA PHE A 96 15.50 9.56 16.83
C PHE A 96 14.36 8.62 16.46
N ILE A 97 13.12 9.00 16.78
CA ILE A 97 11.93 8.17 16.53
C ILE A 97 11.02 8.91 15.56
N ASP A 98 10.89 8.35 14.36
CA ASP A 98 10.03 8.87 13.31
C ASP A 98 8.54 8.54 13.55
N ILE A 99 7.65 9.16 12.78
CA ILE A 99 6.21 8.93 12.84
C ILE A 99 5.82 7.58 12.20
N GLY A 100 5.00 6.79 12.91
CA GLY A 100 4.37 5.61 12.33
C GLY A 100 3.97 4.57 13.38
N THR A 101 3.14 3.62 12.98
CA THR A 101 2.62 2.58 13.88
C THR A 101 3.67 1.52 14.24
N THR A 102 4.72 1.37 13.43
CA THR A 102 5.87 0.52 13.77
C THR A 102 6.84 1.22 14.72
N PRO A 103 7.30 2.47 14.47
CA PRO A 103 8.04 3.24 15.48
C PRO A 103 7.31 3.38 16.82
N GLU A 104 5.99 3.56 16.79
CA GLU A 104 5.17 3.59 18.02
C GLU A 104 5.27 2.28 18.81
N ALA A 105 5.20 1.11 18.15
CA ALA A 105 5.38 -0.16 18.82
C ALA A 105 6.79 -0.30 19.45
N VAL A 106 7.83 0.20 18.76
CA VAL A 106 9.19 0.27 19.31
C VAL A 106 9.23 1.15 20.55
N ALA A 107 8.63 2.35 20.50
CA ALA A 107 8.56 3.26 21.64
C ALA A 107 7.88 2.61 22.86
N HIS A 108 6.80 1.84 22.65
CA HIS A 108 6.16 1.08 23.73
C HIS A 108 7.08 0.00 24.32
N ALA A 109 7.82 -0.74 23.48
CA ALA A 109 8.75 -1.77 23.96
C ALA A 109 9.95 -1.18 24.73
N LEU A 110 10.26 0.11 24.52
CA LEU A 110 11.33 0.82 25.21
C LEU A 110 10.95 1.35 26.60
N LEU A 111 9.69 1.23 27.03
CA LEU A 111 9.22 1.78 28.33
C LEU A 111 9.95 1.22 29.57
N ASN A 112 10.62 0.07 29.44
CA ASN A 112 11.42 -0.53 30.51
C ASN A 112 12.90 -0.10 30.49
N HIS A 113 13.31 0.80 29.58
CA HIS A 113 14.67 1.33 29.53
C HIS A 113 14.79 2.58 30.41
N GLU A 114 16.00 2.80 30.91
CA GLU A 114 16.33 3.93 31.76
C GLU A 114 17.16 4.97 31.01
N ASN A 115 16.94 6.24 31.34
CA ASN A 115 17.75 7.38 30.89
C ASN A 115 17.86 7.54 29.36
N LEU A 116 16.86 7.08 28.61
CA LEU A 116 16.81 7.32 27.16
C LEU A 116 16.61 8.80 26.86
N ARG A 117 17.31 9.31 25.84
CA ARG A 117 17.05 10.62 25.24
C ARG A 117 16.33 10.42 23.91
N VAL A 118 15.09 10.86 23.81
CA VAL A 118 14.28 10.72 22.59
C VAL A 118 14.20 12.06 21.86
N VAL A 119 14.36 12.01 20.54
CA VAL A 119 14.16 13.14 19.61
C VAL A 119 13.13 12.71 18.57
N THR A 120 12.14 13.56 18.32
CA THR A 120 11.02 13.33 17.39
C THR A 120 10.85 14.51 16.45
#